data_AF-A0A2J8A7K8-F1
#
_entry.id   AF-A0A2J8A7K8-F1
#
_cell.length_a   1.000
_cell.length_b   1.000
_cell.length_c   1.000
_cell.angle_alpha   90.00
_cell.angle_beta   90.00
_cell.angle_gamma   90.00
#
_symmetry.space_group_name_H-M   'P 1'
#
loop_
_entity.id
_entity.type
_entity.pdbx_description
1 polymer ?
#
loop_
_entity_poly.entity_id
_entity_poly.type
_entity_poly.pdbx_seq_one_letter_code
_entity_poly.pdbx_strand_id
1 'polypeptide(L)'
;MQVLGHVRNTCGAALGPMFEDFHASLLQSLPPEQRVLVHSCASFVDFNKVMMLLRDSSNLHQIMQRACQGFCKEYKLQPDFWVQARALEEITMGRNQEVHCSIAESASTLSTACDNSDDYPEFERAWTMIEALANYGMKHALALDQEAAAQRVVELRATAKFKERRQQEHRQQNGAK
;
A
#
# COMPACT_ATOMS: atom_id res chain seq x y z
N MET A 1 0.92 -11.60 17.26
CA MET A 1 1.80 -10.40 17.29
C MET A 1 2.78 -10.33 16.11
N GLN A 2 3.14 -11.44 15.44
CA GLN A 2 4.04 -11.44 14.27
C GLN A 2 3.34 -11.00 12.95
N VAL A 3 2.10 -11.44 12.69
CA VAL A 3 1.36 -11.15 11.45
C VAL A 3 1.11 -9.66 11.21
N LEU A 4 0.79 -8.89 12.25
CA LEU A 4 0.63 -7.44 12.14
C LEU A 4 1.92 -6.73 11.63
N GLY A 5 3.09 -7.23 12.00
CA GLY A 5 4.36 -6.74 11.48
C GLY A 5 4.46 -6.96 9.97
N HIS A 6 4.04 -8.13 9.49
CA HIS A 6 3.97 -8.45 8.06
C HIS A 6 2.94 -7.57 7.34
N VAL A 7 1.79 -7.26 7.95
CA VAL A 7 0.82 -6.29 7.39
C VAL A 7 1.51 -4.95 7.16
N ARG A 8 2.24 -4.44 8.16
CA ARG A 8 2.97 -3.17 8.02
C ARG A 8 4.05 -3.20 6.95
N ASN A 9 4.88 -4.23 6.94
CA ASN A 9 5.97 -4.37 5.96
C ASN A 9 5.39 -4.39 4.53
N THR A 10 4.35 -5.19 4.30
CA THR A 10 3.68 -5.23 3.00
C THR A 10 2.95 -3.92 2.69
N CYS A 11 2.29 -3.26 3.64
CA CYS A 11 1.67 -1.95 3.42
C CYS A 11 2.71 -0.90 3.00
N GLY A 12 3.82 -0.80 3.73
CA GLY A 12 4.87 0.20 3.49
C GLY A 12 5.49 0.07 2.10
N ALA A 13 5.66 -1.15 1.61
CA ALA A 13 6.24 -1.39 0.30
C ALA A 13 5.20 -1.43 -0.83
N ALA A 14 4.04 -2.06 -0.62
CA ALA A 14 3.14 -2.44 -1.70
C ALA A 14 1.92 -1.53 -1.85
N LEU A 15 1.45 -0.84 -0.81
CA LEU A 15 0.16 -0.12 -0.87
C LEU A 15 0.19 1.03 -1.89
N GLY A 16 1.28 1.80 -1.92
CA GLY A 16 1.48 2.88 -2.90
C GLY A 16 1.56 2.35 -4.34
N PRO A 17 2.51 1.47 -4.66
CA PRO A 17 2.64 0.86 -5.99
C PRO A 17 1.35 0.16 -6.47
N MET A 18 0.67 -0.57 -5.58
CA MET A 18 -0.61 -1.19 -5.88
C MET A 18 -1.68 -0.17 -6.26
N PHE A 19 -1.72 0.99 -5.58
CA PHE A 19 -2.64 2.05 -5.95
C PHE A 19 -2.27 2.70 -7.30
N GLU A 20 -0.99 2.94 -7.55
CA GLU A 20 -0.51 3.50 -8.82
C GLU A 20 -0.85 2.58 -10.00
N ASP A 21 -0.60 1.28 -9.88
CA ASP A 21 -0.96 0.28 -10.90
C ASP A 21 -2.48 0.18 -11.08
N PHE A 22 -3.24 0.20 -9.97
CA PHE A 22 -4.70 0.22 -10.02
C PHE A 22 -5.21 1.46 -10.76
N HIS A 23 -4.69 2.63 -10.43
CA HIS A 23 -5.07 3.90 -11.03
C HIS A 23 -4.73 3.96 -12.52
N ALA A 24 -3.54 3.49 -12.91
CA ALA A 24 -3.14 3.38 -14.30
C ALA A 24 -4.06 2.41 -15.08
N SER A 25 -4.34 1.24 -14.52
CA SER A 25 -5.27 0.25 -15.11
C SER A 25 -6.68 0.83 -15.28
N LEU A 26 -7.14 1.57 -14.28
CA LEU A 26 -8.44 2.23 -14.29
C LEU A 26 -8.51 3.31 -15.38
N LEU A 27 -7.50 4.17 -15.49
CA LEU A 27 -7.43 5.21 -16.52
C LEU A 27 -7.38 4.65 -17.95
N GLN A 28 -6.71 3.51 -18.14
CA GLN A 28 -6.70 2.81 -19.43
C GLN A 28 -8.08 2.25 -19.79
N SER A 29 -8.80 1.74 -18.80
CA SER A 29 -10.10 1.08 -18.99
C SER A 29 -11.28 2.06 -19.08
N LEU A 30 -11.15 3.26 -18.52
CA LEU A 30 -12.19 4.29 -18.54
C LEU A 30 -12.22 5.05 -19.87
N PRO A 31 -13.43 5.38 -20.38
CA PRO A 31 -13.53 6.30 -21.50
C PRO A 31 -13.02 7.69 -21.10
N PRO A 32 -12.45 8.49 -22.03
CA PRO A 32 -11.75 9.72 -21.72
C PRO A 32 -12.54 10.71 -20.87
N GLU A 33 -13.85 10.80 -21.11
CA GLU A 33 -14.76 11.74 -20.44
C GLU A 33 -14.95 11.42 -18.95
N GLN A 34 -14.80 10.16 -18.55
CA GLN A 34 -14.96 9.72 -17.16
C GLN A 34 -13.64 9.71 -16.38
N ARG A 35 -12.49 9.87 -17.04
CA ARG A 35 -11.16 9.87 -16.37
C ARG A 35 -11.02 11.00 -15.36
N VAL A 36 -11.68 12.14 -15.61
CA VAL A 36 -11.66 13.30 -14.71
C VAL A 36 -12.16 12.96 -13.30
N LEU A 37 -13.05 11.95 -13.17
CA LEU A 37 -13.64 11.54 -11.89
C LEU A 37 -12.61 10.92 -10.95
N VAL A 38 -11.53 10.36 -11.49
CA VAL A 38 -10.53 9.60 -10.71
C VAL A 38 -9.14 10.19 -10.80
N HIS A 39 -8.93 11.23 -11.63
CA HIS A 39 -7.61 11.83 -11.85
C HIS A 39 -6.99 12.39 -10.56
N SER A 40 -7.80 12.90 -9.63
CA SER A 40 -7.35 13.44 -8.35
C SER A 40 -7.24 12.40 -7.23
N CYS A 41 -7.59 11.14 -7.47
CA CYS A 41 -7.45 10.11 -6.45
C CYS A 41 -5.97 9.82 -6.20
N ALA A 42 -5.52 10.01 -4.96
CA ALA A 42 -4.15 9.70 -4.54
C ALA A 42 -4.05 8.43 -3.67
N SER A 43 -5.19 7.82 -3.34
CA SER A 43 -5.28 6.65 -2.48
C SER A 43 -6.55 5.84 -2.74
N PHE A 44 -6.57 4.59 -2.25
CA PHE A 44 -7.79 3.78 -2.23
C PHE A 44 -8.90 4.42 -1.38
N VAL A 45 -8.55 5.20 -0.36
CA VAL A 45 -9.52 5.96 0.45
C VAL A 45 -10.19 7.04 -0.38
N ASP A 46 -9.45 7.78 -1.20
CA ASP A 46 -10.01 8.80 -2.10
C ASP A 46 -10.84 8.17 -3.21
N PHE A 47 -10.37 7.07 -3.78
CA PHE A 47 -11.13 6.30 -4.75
C PHE A 47 -12.47 5.80 -4.17
N ASN A 48 -12.45 5.29 -2.92
CA ASN A 48 -13.68 4.86 -2.26
C ASN A 48 -14.67 6.02 -2.06
N LYS A 49 -14.20 7.23 -1.71
CA LYS A 49 -15.06 8.42 -1.62
C LYS A 49 -15.74 8.71 -2.96
N VAL A 50 -14.99 8.65 -4.06
CA VAL A 50 -15.55 8.81 -5.42
C VAL A 50 -16.60 7.73 -5.70
N MET A 51 -16.30 6.47 -5.41
CA MET A 51 -17.24 5.36 -5.60
C MET A 51 -18.54 5.53 -4.81
N MET A 52 -18.45 6.03 -3.58
CA MET A 52 -19.62 6.34 -2.75
C MET A 52 -20.47 7.47 -3.34
N LEU A 53 -19.85 8.54 -3.85
CA LEU A 53 -20.57 9.65 -4.51
C LEU A 53 -21.27 9.21 -5.79
N LEU A 54 -20.67 8.27 -6.52
CA LEU A 54 -21.24 7.74 -7.75
C LEU A 54 -22.36 6.73 -7.52
N ARG A 55 -22.57 6.24 -6.28
CA ARG A 55 -23.51 5.16 -5.97
C ARG A 55 -24.94 5.42 -6.43
N ASP A 56 -25.38 6.67 -6.34
CA ASP A 56 -26.72 7.09 -6.76
C ASP A 56 -26.83 7.27 -8.30
N SER A 57 -25.68 7.35 -8.98
CA SER A 57 -25.58 7.42 -10.44
C SER A 57 -25.33 6.04 -11.02
N SER A 58 -26.38 5.22 -11.12
CA SER A 58 -26.30 3.79 -11.50
C SER A 58 -25.43 3.50 -12.72
N ASN A 59 -25.51 4.32 -13.77
CA ASN A 59 -24.69 4.14 -14.99
C ASN A 59 -23.20 4.42 -14.74
N LEU A 60 -22.86 5.56 -14.14
CA LEU A 60 -21.46 5.93 -13.87
C LEU A 60 -20.82 4.96 -12.88
N HIS A 61 -21.57 4.52 -11.85
CA HIS A 61 -21.11 3.51 -10.92
C HIS A 61 -20.77 2.19 -11.63
N GLN A 62 -21.66 1.71 -12.51
CA GLN A 62 -21.42 0.48 -13.27
C GLN A 62 -20.23 0.58 -14.22
N ILE A 63 -20.04 1.73 -14.88
CA ILE A 63 -18.87 1.98 -15.74
C ILE A 63 -17.59 1.88 -14.90
N MET A 64 -17.57 2.51 -13.73
CA MET A 64 -16.41 2.50 -12.83
C MET A 64 -16.12 1.10 -12.29
N GLN A 65 -17.15 0.38 -11.82
CA GLN A 65 -17.01 -1.01 -11.38
C GLN A 65 -16.46 -1.91 -12.49
N ARG A 66 -16.96 -1.77 -13.72
CA ARG A 66 -16.47 -2.55 -14.86
C ARG A 66 -15.00 -2.25 -15.17
N ALA A 67 -14.60 -0.99 -15.10
CA ALA A 67 -13.22 -0.57 -15.33
C ALA A 67 -12.24 -1.18 -14.31
N CYS A 68 -12.70 -1.44 -13.07
CA CYS A 68 -11.90 -2.09 -12.03
C CYS A 68 -11.72 -3.61 -12.24
N GLN A 69 -12.55 -4.26 -13.05
CA GLN A 69 -12.59 -5.72 -13.15
C GLN A 69 -11.29 -6.32 -13.70
N GLY A 70 -10.61 -5.62 -14.61
CA GLY A 70 -9.33 -6.09 -15.18
C GLY A 70 -8.29 -6.29 -14.08
N PHE A 71 -8.07 -5.25 -13.29
CA PHE A 71 -7.17 -5.28 -12.14
C PHE A 71 -7.58 -6.33 -11.11
N CYS A 72 -8.87 -6.38 -10.73
CA CYS A 72 -9.34 -7.35 -9.75
C CYS A 72 -9.10 -8.80 -10.22
N LYS A 73 -9.32 -9.10 -11.51
CA LYS A 73 -9.05 -10.43 -12.06
C LYS A 73 -7.56 -10.75 -12.08
N GLU A 74 -6.74 -9.79 -12.49
CA GLU A 74 -5.30 -9.96 -12.59
C GLU A 74 -4.65 -10.34 -11.25
N TYR A 75 -5.13 -9.73 -10.16
CA TYR A 75 -4.60 -9.91 -8.81
C TYR A 75 -5.49 -10.79 -7.92
N LYS A 76 -6.52 -11.46 -8.49
CA LYS A 76 -7.48 -12.30 -7.76
C LYS A 76 -8.12 -11.59 -6.55
N LEU A 77 -8.56 -10.36 -6.75
CA LEU A 77 -9.13 -9.51 -5.71
C LEU A 77 -10.64 -9.62 -5.67
N GLN A 78 -11.19 -9.52 -4.46
CA GLN A 78 -12.62 -9.31 -4.27
C GLN A 78 -13.06 -7.99 -4.94
N PRO A 79 -14.25 -7.97 -5.57
CA PRO A 79 -14.88 -6.70 -5.94
C PRO A 79 -14.96 -5.78 -4.73
N ASP A 80 -14.73 -4.49 -4.94
CA ASP A 80 -14.83 -3.47 -3.91
C ASP A 80 -13.82 -3.63 -2.74
N PHE A 81 -12.72 -4.36 -2.91
CA PHE A 81 -11.70 -4.57 -1.85
C PHE A 81 -11.23 -3.25 -1.20
N TRP A 82 -11.17 -2.17 -1.98
CA TRP A 82 -10.78 -0.81 -1.57
C TRP A 82 -11.68 -0.19 -0.50
N VAL A 83 -12.91 -0.68 -0.31
CA VAL A 83 -13.86 -0.17 0.70
C VAL A 83 -13.24 -0.25 2.11
N GLN A 84 -12.37 -1.24 2.33
CA GLN A 84 -11.72 -1.47 3.60
C GLN A 84 -10.39 -0.73 3.78
N ALA A 85 -9.99 0.13 2.83
CA ALA A 85 -8.71 0.85 2.89
C ALA A 85 -8.53 1.67 4.18
N ARG A 86 -9.60 2.29 4.68
CA ARG A 86 -9.55 3.05 5.93
C ARG A 86 -9.32 2.17 7.16
N ALA A 87 -9.90 0.97 7.19
CA ALA A 87 -9.67 0.02 8.28
C ALA A 87 -8.22 -0.47 8.30
N LEU A 88 -7.62 -0.68 7.11
CA LEU A 88 -6.20 -0.98 6.98
C LEU A 88 -5.30 0.16 7.51
N GLU A 89 -5.62 1.41 7.19
CA GLU A 89 -4.91 2.59 7.74
C GLU A 89 -5.00 2.63 9.27
N GLU A 90 -6.18 2.39 9.85
CA GLU A 90 -6.39 2.33 11.31
C GLU A 90 -5.51 1.26 11.98
N ILE A 91 -5.39 0.08 11.36
CA ILE A 91 -4.54 -1.03 11.85
C ILE A 91 -3.04 -0.64 11.81
N THR A 92 -2.63 0.10 10.78
CA THR A 92 -1.21 0.45 10.55
C THR A 92 -0.75 1.71 11.27
N MET A 93 -1.65 2.63 11.67
CA MET A 93 -1.31 3.91 12.31
C MET A 93 -0.78 3.82 13.76
N GLY A 94 -1.01 2.73 14.50
CA GLY A 94 -0.88 2.75 15.96
C GLY A 94 0.40 2.21 16.63
N ARG A 95 1.38 1.63 15.93
CA ARG A 95 2.46 0.82 16.56
C ARG A 95 3.78 0.83 15.74
N ASN A 96 4.92 0.69 16.40
CA ASN A 96 6.27 0.74 15.77
C ASN A 96 6.83 -0.64 15.36
N GLN A 97 5.99 -1.67 15.23
CA GLN A 97 6.46 -3.00 14.85
C GLN A 97 6.35 -3.18 13.34
N GLU A 98 7.46 -2.92 12.65
CA GLU A 98 7.71 -3.34 11.28
C GLU A 98 8.70 -4.52 11.33
N VAL A 99 8.45 -5.56 10.54
CA VAL A 99 9.39 -6.67 10.38
C VAL A 99 10.23 -6.42 9.13
N HIS A 100 11.55 -6.30 9.29
CA HIS A 100 12.46 -6.11 8.17
C HIS A 100 12.79 -7.45 7.49
N CYS A 101 11.80 -8.05 6.84
CA CYS A 101 11.95 -9.27 6.04
C CYS A 101 11.53 -9.02 4.58
N SER A 102 11.71 -10.03 3.73
CA SER A 102 11.33 -9.92 2.32
C SER A 102 9.81 -9.72 2.16
N ILE A 103 9.42 -9.00 1.10
CA ILE A 103 8.01 -8.82 0.75
C ILE A 103 7.39 -10.16 0.38
N ALA A 104 8.13 -11.06 -0.28
CA ALA A 104 7.67 -12.42 -0.56
C ALA A 104 7.25 -13.17 0.71
N GLU A 105 8.08 -13.14 1.75
CA GLU A 105 7.81 -13.80 3.03
C GLU A 105 6.62 -13.16 3.76
N SER A 106 6.53 -11.82 3.75
CA SER A 106 5.40 -11.12 4.37
C SER A 106 4.10 -11.42 3.64
N ALA A 107 4.09 -11.33 2.31
CA ALA A 107 2.92 -11.62 1.50
C ALA A 107 2.45 -13.07 1.64
N SER A 108 3.38 -14.04 1.72
CA SER A 108 3.06 -15.45 2.00
C SER A 108 2.44 -15.65 3.40
N THR A 109 3.00 -14.97 4.41
CA THR A 109 2.46 -15.00 5.78
C THR A 109 1.06 -14.41 5.83
N LEU A 110 0.82 -13.30 5.13
CA LEU A 110 -0.51 -12.68 5.03
C LEU A 110 -1.50 -13.57 4.29
N SER A 111 -1.09 -14.21 3.19
CA SER A 111 -1.94 -15.17 2.46
C SER A 111 -2.36 -16.32 3.39
N THR A 112 -1.42 -16.87 4.17
CA THR A 112 -1.71 -17.94 5.14
C THR A 112 -2.63 -17.46 6.27
N ALA A 113 -2.50 -16.20 6.70
CA ALA A 113 -3.37 -15.60 7.71
C ALA A 113 -4.80 -15.40 7.18
N CYS A 114 -4.97 -15.02 5.91
CA CYS A 114 -6.28 -14.93 5.28
C CYS A 114 -6.99 -16.30 5.20
N ASP A 115 -6.25 -17.39 4.96
CA ASP A 115 -6.78 -18.75 4.97
C ASP A 115 -7.26 -19.20 6.37
N ASN A 116 -6.77 -18.55 7.44
CA ASN A 116 -7.11 -18.83 8.84
C ASN A 116 -7.63 -17.57 9.54
N SER A 117 -8.58 -16.88 8.91
CA SER A 117 -9.06 -15.55 9.35
C SER A 117 -9.63 -15.52 10.79
N ASP A 118 -10.14 -16.65 11.29
CA ASP A 118 -10.65 -16.78 12.67
C ASP A 118 -9.56 -16.57 13.74
N ASP A 119 -8.29 -16.79 13.39
CA ASP A 119 -7.15 -16.60 14.30
C ASP A 119 -6.74 -15.13 14.47
N TYR A 120 -7.27 -14.23 13.63
CA TYR A 120 -6.90 -12.81 13.60
C TYR A 120 -8.14 -11.89 13.54
N PRO A 121 -9.00 -11.92 14.58
CA PRO A 121 -10.24 -11.13 14.59
C PRO A 121 -9.99 -9.62 14.49
N GLU A 122 -8.80 -9.13 14.87
CA GLU A 122 -8.43 -7.72 14.71
C GLU A 122 -8.41 -7.23 13.25
N PHE A 123 -8.35 -8.14 12.28
CA PHE A 123 -8.30 -7.85 10.85
C PHE A 123 -9.65 -7.97 10.15
N GLU A 124 -10.72 -8.32 10.86
CA GLU A 124 -12.07 -8.55 10.31
C GLU A 124 -12.52 -7.42 9.36
N ARG A 125 -12.25 -6.17 9.75
CA ARG A 125 -12.66 -4.97 9.00
C ARG A 125 -11.77 -4.64 7.80
N ALA A 126 -10.64 -5.34 7.63
CA ALA A 126 -9.60 -5.05 6.63
C ALA A 126 -9.17 -6.26 5.79
N TRP A 127 -9.82 -7.41 5.92
CA TRP A 127 -9.41 -8.65 5.26
C TRP A 127 -9.25 -8.54 3.75
N THR A 128 -10.17 -7.89 3.05
CA THR A 128 -10.09 -7.81 1.58
C THR A 128 -8.91 -6.96 1.13
N MET A 129 -8.53 -5.95 1.91
CA MET A 129 -7.33 -5.16 1.65
C MET A 129 -6.05 -5.92 2.00
N ILE A 130 -6.04 -6.69 3.09
CA ILE A 130 -4.89 -7.52 3.48
C ILE A 130 -4.64 -8.62 2.45
N GLU A 131 -5.70 -9.27 1.98
CA GLU A 131 -5.64 -10.24 0.88
C GLU A 131 -5.14 -9.57 -0.41
N ALA A 132 -5.60 -8.36 -0.73
CA ALA A 132 -5.12 -7.63 -1.88
C ALA A 132 -3.62 -7.33 -1.82
N LEU A 133 -3.14 -6.90 -0.65
CA LEU A 133 -1.72 -6.68 -0.41
C LEU A 133 -0.91 -7.97 -0.51
N ALA A 134 -1.43 -9.09 -0.01
CA ALA A 134 -0.79 -10.39 -0.15
C ALA A 134 -0.67 -10.80 -1.63
N ASN A 135 -1.77 -10.72 -2.39
CA ASN A 135 -1.80 -11.13 -3.79
C ASN A 135 -0.94 -10.24 -4.69
N TYR A 136 -1.03 -8.93 -4.52
CA TYR A 136 -0.17 -7.98 -5.24
C TYR A 136 1.30 -8.14 -4.82
N GLY A 137 1.56 -8.22 -3.51
CA GLY A 137 2.90 -8.38 -2.94
C GLY A 137 3.58 -9.66 -3.41
N MET A 138 2.87 -10.79 -3.49
CA MET A 138 3.44 -12.04 -4.03
C MET A 138 3.82 -11.90 -5.50
N LYS A 139 2.98 -11.25 -6.31
CA LYS A 139 3.23 -11.10 -7.75
C LYS A 139 4.41 -10.16 -8.05
N HIS A 140 4.60 -9.14 -7.22
CA HIS A 140 5.61 -8.10 -7.41
C HIS A 140 6.77 -8.16 -6.40
N ALA A 141 6.88 -9.25 -5.63
CA ALA A 141 7.81 -9.34 -4.50
C ALA A 141 9.24 -8.93 -4.84
N LEU A 142 9.77 -9.44 -5.96
CA LEU A 142 11.13 -9.13 -6.39
C LEU A 142 11.35 -7.64 -6.65
N ALA A 143 10.42 -6.99 -7.35
CA ALA A 143 10.52 -5.57 -7.67
C ALA A 143 10.39 -4.73 -6.39
N LEU A 144 9.46 -5.08 -5.51
CA LEU A 144 9.24 -4.40 -4.24
C LEU A 144 10.43 -4.56 -3.28
N ASP A 145 11.03 -5.75 -3.20
CA ASP A 145 12.23 -6.01 -2.40
C ASP A 145 13.45 -5.23 -2.93
N GLN A 146 13.61 -5.14 -4.26
CA GLN A 146 14.67 -4.36 -4.89
C GLN A 146 14.52 -2.86 -4.61
N GLU A 147 13.30 -2.33 -4.71
CA GLU A 147 12.99 -0.93 -4.42
C GLU A 147 13.24 -0.63 -2.93
N ALA A 148 12.77 -1.48 -2.02
CA ALA A 148 13.03 -1.35 -0.59
C ALA A 148 14.54 -1.36 -0.27
N ALA A 149 15.31 -2.22 -0.94
CA ALA A 149 16.77 -2.24 -0.79
C ALA A 149 17.43 -0.95 -1.31
N ALA A 150 16.96 -0.41 -2.45
CA ALA A 150 17.45 0.85 -3.01
C ALA A 150 17.17 2.03 -2.07
N GLN A 151 15.98 2.11 -1.49
CA GLN A 151 15.60 3.14 -0.52
C GLN A 151 16.49 3.09 0.73
N ARG A 152 16.74 1.90 1.28
CA ARG A 152 17.67 1.75 2.42
C ARG A 152 19.07 2.27 2.11
N VAL A 153 19.58 2.05 0.89
CA VAL A 153 20.88 2.61 0.47
C VAL A 153 20.86 4.14 0.43
N VAL A 154 19.77 4.74 -0.06
CA VAL A 154 19.59 6.20 -0.08
C VAL A 154 19.52 6.76 1.34
N GLU A 155 18.74 6.15 2.22
CA GLU A 155 18.61 6.55 3.62
C GLU A 155 19.93 6.48 4.36
N LEU A 156 20.68 5.37 4.24
CA LEU A 156 22.00 5.22 4.86
C LEU A 156 22.96 6.33 4.41
N ARG A 157 22.94 6.69 3.12
CA ARG A 157 23.75 7.81 2.59
C ARG A 157 23.30 9.16 3.17
N ALA A 158 22.00 9.40 3.29
CA ALA A 158 21.46 10.62 3.88
C ALA A 158 21.86 10.72 5.35
N THR A 159 21.66 9.66 6.14
CA THR A 159 22.03 9.60 7.56
C THR A 159 23.53 9.80 7.78
N ALA A 160 24.38 9.20 6.93
CA ALA A 160 25.82 9.41 6.97
C ALA A 160 26.19 10.89 6.78
N LYS A 161 25.62 11.54 5.75
CA LYS A 161 25.83 12.99 5.50
C LYS A 161 25.37 13.86 6.67
N PHE A 162 24.21 13.56 7.27
CA PHE A 162 23.74 14.28 8.46
C PHE A 162 24.67 14.08 9.66
N LYS A 163 25.23 12.88 9.85
CA LYS A 163 26.20 12.60 10.92
C LYS A 163 27.51 13.36 10.71
N GLU A 164 28.01 13.40 9.47
CA GLU A 164 29.22 14.15 9.10
C GLU A 164 29.07 15.66 9.35
N ARG A 165 27.94 16.26 8.94
CA ARG A 165 27.65 17.68 9.21
C ARG A 165 27.63 18.00 10.70
N ARG A 166 26.91 17.20 11.50
CA ARG A 166 26.89 17.37 12.97
C ARG A 166 28.29 17.28 13.59
N GLN A 167 29.14 16.37 13.10
CA GLN A 167 30.51 16.24 13.58
C GLN A 167 31.42 17.40 13.13
N GLN A 168 31.16 18.01 11.98
CA GLN A 168 31.88 19.21 11.54
C GLN A 168 31.49 20.43 12.38
N GLU A 169 30.18 20.62 12.62
CA GLU A 169 29.66 21.70 13.46
C GLU A 169 30.19 21.62 14.90
N HIS A 170 30.19 20.43 15.51
CA HIS A 170 30.79 20.24 16.84
C HIS A 170 32.30 20.50 16.88
N ARG A 171 33.04 20.14 15.83
CA ARG A 171 34.49 20.41 15.73
C ARG A 171 34.78 21.89 15.56
N GLN A 172 33.98 22.62 14.79
CA GLN A 172 34.11 24.06 14.60
C GLN A 172 33.78 24.85 15.88
N GLN A 173 32.78 24.41 16.65
CA GLN A 173 32.42 25.05 17.93
C GLN A 173 33.46 24.81 19.04
N ASN A 174 34.14 23.66 19.04
CA ASN A 174 35.16 23.34 20.04
C ASN A 174 36.57 23.81 19.67
N GLY A 175 36.84 24.10 18.39
CA GLY A 175 38.13 24.66 17.94
C GLY A 175 38.20 26.19 17.93
N ALA A 176 37.10 26.89 18.25
CA ALA A 176 37.01 28.35 18.33
C ALA A 176 37.10 28.89 19.78
N LYS A 177 37.46 28.04 20.75
CA LYS A 177 37.80 28.39 22.14
C LYS A 177 39.28 28.14 22.37
#